data_AF-A0A923DA37-F1
#
_entry.id   AF-A0A923DA37-F1
#
_cell.length_a   1.000
_cell.length_b   1.000
_cell.length_c   1.000
_cell.angle_alpha   90.00
_cell.angle_beta   90.00
_cell.angle_gamma   90.00
#
_symmetry.space_group_name_H-M   'P 1'
#
loop_
_entity.id
_entity.type
_entity.pdbx_description
1 polymer ?
#
loop_
_entity_poly.entity_id
_entity_poly.type
_entity_poly.pdbx_seq_one_letter_code
_entity_poly.pdbx_strand_id
1 'polypeptide(L)' 'FWGGAVDTQGVLPYGTPQEVRDDVKRNIEALAPGGGYVFNTVHNIQADVPVENIIAMYETLLGRKL' A
#
# COMPACT_ATOMS: atom_id res chain seq x y z
N PHE A 1 -4.34 -4.02 14.10
CA PHE A 1 -4.48 -4.76 12.83
C PHE A 1 -3.11 -4.85 12.17
N TRP A 2 -2.69 -6.03 11.69
CA TRP A 2 -1.38 -6.23 11.05
C TRP A 2 -1.57 -6.64 9.59
N GLY A 3 -0.91 -5.94 8.66
CA GLY A 3 -1.14 -6.12 7.23
C GLY A 3 -2.23 -5.21 6.68
N GLY A 4 -2.61 -5.39 5.42
CA GLY A 4 -3.70 -4.62 4.80
C GLY A 4 -3.28 -3.32 4.11
N ALA A 5 -1.99 -3.08 3.91
CA ALA A 5 -1.50 -1.85 3.28
C ALA A 5 -2.05 -1.64 1.86
N VAL A 6 -2.00 -2.68 1.02
CA VAL A 6 -2.41 -2.62 -0.39
C VAL A 6 -2.78 -4.02 -0.88
N ASP A 7 -3.73 -4.09 -1.80
CA ASP A 7 -4.04 -5.33 -2.54
C ASP A 7 -2.84 -5.80 -3.36
N THR A 8 -2.24 -6.91 -2.95
CA THR A 8 -1.05 -7.49 -3.58
C THR A 8 -1.35 -8.38 -4.79
N GLN A 9 -2.62 -8.66 -5.10
CA GLN A 9 -3.01 -9.53 -6.21
C GLN A 9 -3.65 -8.77 -7.37
N GLY A 10 -4.20 -7.59 -7.12
CA GLY A 10 -4.76 -6.70 -8.15
C GLY A 10 -4.02 -5.37 -8.26
N VAL A 11 -4.25 -4.48 -7.30
CA VAL A 11 -3.82 -3.06 -7.40
C VAL A 11 -2.30 -2.92 -7.46
N LEU A 12 -1.57 -3.57 -6.55
CA LEU A 12 -0.11 -3.41 -6.48
C LEU A 12 0.62 -3.92 -7.74
N PRO A 13 0.34 -5.11 -8.30
CA PRO A 13 1.02 -5.57 -9.51
C PRO A 13 0.51 -4.93 -10.81
N TYR A 14 -0.78 -4.57 -10.93
CA TYR A 14 -1.38 -4.22 -12.22
C TYR A 14 -1.97 -2.80 -12.31
N GLY A 15 -2.11 -2.12 -11.17
CA GLY A 15 -2.60 -0.74 -11.12
C GLY A 15 -1.52 0.27 -11.50
N THR A 16 -1.97 1.50 -11.75
CA THR A 16 -1.11 2.67 -11.86
C THR A 16 -0.57 3.11 -10.50
N PRO A 17 0.53 3.87 -10.44
CA PRO A 17 1.01 4.44 -9.20
C PRO A 17 -0.05 5.27 -8.45
N GLN A 18 -0.96 5.95 -9.16
CA GLN A 18 -2.03 6.71 -8.50
C GLN A 18 -3.04 5.79 -7.82
N GLU A 19 -3.48 4.71 -8.50
CA GLU A 19 -4.38 3.72 -7.92
C GLU A 19 -3.78 3.04 -6.69
N VAL A 20 -2.47 2.81 -6.67
CA VAL A 20 -1.77 2.32 -5.46
C VAL A 20 -1.85 3.32 -4.31
N ARG A 21 -1.65 4.62 -4.57
CA ARG A 21 -1.77 5.66 -3.52
C ARG A 21 -3.18 5.69 -2.96
N ASP A 22 -4.18 5.61 -3.83
CA ASP A 22 -5.58 5.66 -3.45
C ASP A 22 -5.99 4.44 -2.62
N ASP A 23 -5.55 3.22 -3.00
CA ASP A 23 -5.81 2.00 -2.23
C ASP A 23 -5.13 2.03 -0.86
N VAL A 24 -3.86 2.45 -0.81
CA VAL A 24 -3.10 2.58 0.44
C VAL A 24 -3.76 3.57 1.38
N LYS A 25 -4.16 4.73 0.86
CA LYS A 25 -4.85 5.75 1.65
C LYS A 25 -6.17 5.23 2.21
N ARG A 26 -6.99 4.58 1.37
CA ARG A 26 -8.26 3.96 1.78
C ARG A 26 -8.05 2.95 2.90
N ASN A 27 -7.03 2.10 2.80
CA ASN A 27 -6.73 1.09 3.81
C ASN A 27 -6.25 1.70 5.12
N ILE A 28 -5.39 2.74 5.07
CA ILE A 28 -4.97 3.49 6.27
C ILE A 28 -6.19 4.12 6.95
N GLU A 29 -7.05 4.81 6.20
CA GLU A 29 -8.26 5.46 6.73
C GLU A 29 -9.22 4.46 7.39
N ALA A 30 -9.31 3.23 6.86
CA ALA A 30 -10.16 2.18 7.42
C ALA A 30 -9.55 1.46 8.64
N LEU A 31 -8.24 1.20 8.62
CA LEU A 31 -7.60 0.27 9.56
C LEU A 31 -6.81 0.94 10.68
N ALA A 32 -6.35 2.19 10.48
CA ALA A 32 -5.56 2.93 11.45
C ALA A 32 -6.32 3.61 12.61
N PRO A 33 -7.62 4.00 12.49
CA PRO A 33 -8.33 4.64 13.58
C PRO A 33 -8.32 3.81 14.88
N GLY A 34 -8.05 4.46 16.01
CA GLY A 34 -7.92 3.78 17.31
C GLY A 34 -6.53 3.20 17.60
N GLY A 35 -5.58 3.29 16.66
CA GLY A 35 -4.21 2.84 16.84
C GLY A 35 -4.05 1.31 16.72
N GLY A 36 -2.82 0.81 16.95
CA GLY A 36 -2.51 -0.61 16.85
C GLY A 36 -2.48 -1.17 15.42
N TYR A 37 -2.52 -0.30 14.41
CA TYR A 37 -2.30 -0.65 13.01
C TYR A 37 -0.81 -0.72 12.70
N VAL A 38 -0.37 -1.85 12.16
CA VAL A 38 1.00 -2.06 11.68
C VAL A 38 0.94 -2.20 10.18
N PHE A 39 1.46 -1.18 9.49
CA PHE A 39 1.50 -1.14 8.04
C PHE A 39 2.37 -2.27 7.49
N ASN A 40 1.75 -3.17 6.74
CA ASN A 40 2.42 -4.22 5.97
C ASN A 40 1.51 -4.63 4.80
N THR A 41 2.06 -5.22 3.75
CA THR A 41 1.26 -5.70 2.60
C THR A 41 0.27 -6.81 3.01
N VAL A 42 -0.79 -7.02 2.23
CA VAL A 42 -1.77 -8.11 2.48
C VAL A 42 -1.10 -9.49 2.35
N HIS A 43 -0.22 -9.65 1.35
CA HIS A 43 0.63 -10.82 1.16
C HIS A 43 2.03 -10.40 0.67
N ASN A 44 2.89 -11.34 0.32
CA ASN A 44 4.23 -11.04 -0.21
C ASN A 44 4.17 -10.23 -1.51
N ILE A 45 5.07 -9.25 -1.64
CA ILE A 45 5.40 -8.60 -2.92
C ILE A 45 6.08 -9.63 -3.83
N GLN A 46 5.57 -9.80 -5.04
CA GLN A 46 6.11 -10.72 -6.04
C GLN A 46 7.12 -10.02 -6.95
N ALA A 47 7.91 -10.82 -7.68
CA ALA A 47 9.02 -10.31 -8.49
C ALA A 47 8.60 -9.44 -9.69
N ASP A 48 7.35 -9.53 -10.11
CA ASP A 48 6.75 -8.82 -11.24
C ASP A 48 6.06 -7.51 -10.83
N VAL A 49 6.02 -7.17 -9.54
CA VAL A 49 5.47 -5.90 -9.07
C VAL A 49 6.36 -4.74 -9.56
N PRO A 50 5.80 -3.74 -10.28
CA PRO A 50 6.56 -2.59 -10.74
C PRO A 50 7.15 -1.77 -9.58
N VAL A 51 8.38 -1.30 -9.74
CA VAL A 51 9.10 -0.55 -8.70
C VAL A 51 8.39 0.75 -8.35
N GLU A 52 7.84 1.43 -9.34
CA GLU A 52 7.05 2.65 -9.19
C GLU A 52 5.82 2.46 -8.30
N ASN A 53 5.22 1.26 -8.29
CA ASN A 53 4.09 0.93 -7.45
C ASN A 53 4.54 0.66 -6.00
N ILE A 54 5.71 0.06 -5.80
CA ILE A 54 6.32 -0.08 -4.46
C ILE A 54 6.66 1.29 -3.90
N ILE A 55 7.27 2.17 -4.70
CA ILE A 55 7.57 3.56 -4.32
C ILE A 55 6.28 4.30 -3.96
N ALA A 56 5.25 4.20 -4.81
CA ALA A 56 3.94 4.79 -4.55
C ALA A 56 3.35 4.41 -3.19
N MET A 57 3.40 3.11 -2.87
CA MET A 57 2.91 2.58 -1.60
C MET A 57 3.65 3.21 -0.40
N TYR A 58 4.99 3.26 -0.46
CA TYR A 58 5.79 3.83 0.62
C TYR A 58 5.64 5.35 0.74
N GLU A 59 5.66 6.09 -0.37
CA GLU A 59 5.46 7.54 -0.35
C GLU A 59 4.11 7.93 0.26
N THR A 60 3.07 7.14 -0.01
CA THR A 60 1.73 7.36 0.58
C THR A 60 1.76 7.18 2.10
N LEU A 61 2.41 6.13 2.59
CA LEU A 61 2.59 5.91 4.02
C LEU A 61 3.38 7.05 4.69
N LEU A 62 4.47 7.49 4.05
CA LEU A 62 5.38 8.47 4.63
C LEU A 62 4.87 9.93 4.50
N GLY A 63 3.89 10.17 3.63
CA GLY A 63 3.40 11.52 3.33
C GLY A 63 4.46 12.40 2.64
N ARG A 64 5.48 11.80 2.02
CA ARG A 64 6.57 12.49 1.32
C ARG A 64 7.17 11.61 0.24
N LYS A 65 7.91 12.23 -0.68
CA LYS A 65 8.65 11.52 -1.72
C LYS A 65 9.86 10.78 -1.15
N LEU A 66 10.22 9.67 -1.80
CA LEU A 66 11.43 8.88 -1.52
C LEU A 66 12.65 9.41 -2.28
#